data_AF-M3H234-F1
#
_entry.id   AF-M3H234-F1
#
_cell.length_a   1.000
_cell.length_b   1.000
_cell.length_c   1.000
_cell.angle_alpha   90.00
_cell.angle_beta   90.00
_cell.angle_gamma   90.00
#
_symmetry.space_group_name_H-M   'P 1'
#
loop_
_entity.id
_entity.type
_entity.pdbx_description
1 polymer ?
#
loop_
_entity_poly.entity_id
_entity_poly.type
_entity_poly.pdbx_seq_one_letter_code
_entity_poly.pdbx_strand_id
1 'polypeptide(L)'
;MDELHPSGVPHSRLIQYVKDRPGHDFRYAIDPSKIEKELGWKPKFGFESALRETVQWYLDNDTWWKEIFSGQYKEYYENQYEKR
;
A
#
# COMPACT_ATOMS: atom_id res chain seq x y z
N MET A 1 -1.95 11.44 3.19
CA MET A 1 -2.36 11.18 4.59
C MET A 1 -2.53 12.47 5.37
N ASP A 2 -1.63 13.44 5.28
CA ASP A 2 -1.75 14.72 6.02
C ASP A 2 -3.12 15.40 5.86
N GLU A 3 -3.73 15.30 4.68
CA GLU A 3 -5.09 15.83 4.43
C GLU A 3 -6.22 14.95 4.95
N LEU A 4 -6.10 13.62 4.82
CA LEU A 4 -7.20 12.68 5.10
C LEU A 4 -7.24 12.22 6.56
N HIS A 5 -6.08 12.18 7.21
CA HIS A 5 -5.92 11.75 8.59
C HIS A 5 -4.68 12.44 9.18
N PRO A 6 -4.76 13.74 9.51
CA PRO A 6 -3.62 14.49 10.02
C PRO A 6 -3.09 13.85 11.32
N SER A 7 -1.78 13.72 11.42
CA SER A 7 -1.08 13.45 12.67
C SER A 7 -0.27 14.70 13.02
N GLY A 8 0.01 14.96 14.30
CA GLY A 8 0.63 16.23 14.76
C GLY A 8 2.00 16.57 14.16
N VAL A 9 2.51 15.75 13.24
CA VAL A 9 3.68 15.99 12.39
C VAL A 9 3.37 15.55 10.95
N PRO A 10 4.04 16.11 9.92
CA PRO A 10 3.90 15.61 8.56
C PRO A 10 4.23 14.11 8.46
N HIS A 11 3.42 13.33 7.75
CA HIS A 11 3.60 11.88 7.66
C HIS A 11 4.94 11.46 7.04
N SER A 12 5.58 12.34 6.26
CA SER A 12 6.94 12.11 5.74
C SER A 12 7.99 11.94 6.85
N ARG A 13 7.75 12.46 8.05
CA ARG A 13 8.61 12.26 9.23
C ARG A 13 8.42 10.91 9.91
N LEU A 14 7.41 10.14 9.52
CA LEU A 14 7.14 8.80 10.06
C LEU A 14 7.89 7.68 9.30
N ILE A 15 8.67 8.03 8.27
CA ILE A 15 9.41 7.06 7.44
C ILE A 15 10.64 6.56 8.21
N GLN A 16 10.76 5.23 8.32
CA GLN A 16 11.94 4.56 8.86
C GLN A 16 12.50 3.59 7.80
N TYR A 17 13.80 3.70 7.52
CA TYR A 17 14.50 2.74 6.66
C TYR A 17 14.91 1.52 7.49
N VAL A 18 14.62 0.33 6.97
CA VAL A 18 14.99 -0.95 7.56
C VAL A 18 15.82 -1.76 6.57
N LYS A 19 16.39 -2.88 7.02
CA LYS A 19 17.15 -3.77 6.13
C LYS A 19 16.29 -4.27 4.96
N ASP A 20 16.86 -4.16 3.75
CA ASP A 20 16.20 -4.59 2.52
C ASP A 20 15.92 -6.10 2.47
N ARG A 21 14.94 -6.50 1.66
CA ARG A 21 14.54 -7.89 1.47
C ARG A 21 15.59 -8.65 0.67
N PRO A 22 16.04 -9.84 1.11
CA PRO A 22 16.82 -10.72 0.25
C PRO A 22 16.08 -11.01 -1.07
N GLY A 23 16.76 -10.84 -2.21
CA GLY A 23 16.15 -11.02 -3.54
C GLY A 23 15.08 -9.98 -3.88
N HIS A 24 15.30 -8.71 -3.53
CA HIS A 24 14.45 -7.63 -4.00
C HIS A 24 14.75 -7.29 -5.46
N ASP A 25 13.85 -7.66 -6.38
CA ASP A 25 13.91 -7.20 -7.77
C ASP A 25 13.61 -5.70 -7.81
N PHE A 26 14.57 -4.90 -8.30
CA PHE A 26 14.48 -3.43 -8.21
C PHE A 26 13.48 -2.80 -9.19
N ARG A 27 13.08 -3.51 -10.24
CA ARG A 27 12.21 -2.93 -11.27
C ARG A 27 11.32 -3.97 -11.93
N TYR A 28 10.02 -3.73 -11.82
CA TYR A 28 9.02 -4.32 -12.70
C TYR A 28 8.43 -3.22 -13.59
N ALA A 29 8.28 -3.53 -14.87
CA ALA A 29 7.61 -2.68 -15.83
C ALA A 29 6.89 -3.57 -16.86
N ILE A 30 5.62 -3.27 -17.11
CA ILE A 30 4.77 -4.00 -18.04
C ILE A 30 4.35 -3.05 -19.15
N ASP A 31 4.39 -3.54 -20.39
CA ASP A 31 3.80 -2.87 -21.54
C ASP A 31 2.38 -3.41 -21.77
N PRO A 32 1.32 -2.63 -21.47
CA PRO A 32 -0.06 -3.05 -21.69
C PRO A 32 -0.53 -2.86 -23.14
N SER A 33 0.31 -2.39 -24.07
CA SER A 33 -0.11 -1.99 -25.42
C SER A 33 -0.94 -3.04 -26.16
N LYS A 34 -0.70 -4.33 -25.92
CA LYS A 34 -1.46 -5.41 -26.55
C LYS A 34 -2.94 -5.39 -26.15
N ILE A 35 -3.23 -5.40 -24.84
CA ILE A 35 -4.61 -5.43 -24.35
C ILE A 35 -5.35 -4.13 -24.69
N GLU A 36 -4.63 -3.01 -24.71
CA GLU A 36 -5.19 -1.72 -25.08
C GLU A 36 -5.61 -1.67 -26.55
N LYS A 37 -4.81 -2.27 -27.45
CA LYS A 37 -5.11 -2.29 -28.90
C LYS A 37 -6.15 -3.34 -29.25
N GLU A 38 -6.04 -4.54 -28.70
CA GLU A 38 -6.87 -5.68 -29.10
C GLU A 38 -8.24 -5.67 -28.44
N LEU A 39 -8.33 -5.22 -27.18
CA LEU A 39 -9.57 -5.24 -26.40
C LEU A 39 -10.10 -3.84 -26.07
N GLY A 40 -9.37 -2.77 -26.43
CA GLY A 40 -9.75 -1.40 -26.09
C GLY A 40 -9.70 -1.10 -24.58
N TRP A 41 -9.09 -1.99 -23.78
CA TRP A 41 -8.95 -1.78 -22.35
C TRP A 41 -8.08 -0.55 -22.08
N LYS A 42 -8.46 0.26 -21.09
CA LYS A 42 -7.65 1.36 -20.57
C LYS A 42 -7.86 1.47 -19.05
N PRO A 43 -6.84 1.90 -18.28
CA PRO A 43 -7.03 2.19 -16.87
C PRO A 43 -8.04 3.32 -16.70
N LYS A 44 -9.04 3.10 -15.84
CA LYS A 44 -10.07 4.11 -15.52
C LYS A 44 -9.56 5.20 -14.56
N PHE A 45 -8.58 4.85 -13.73
CA PHE A 45 -8.07 5.72 -12.66
C PHE A 45 -6.57 5.93 -12.81
N GLY A 46 -6.11 7.14 -12.50
CA GLY A 46 -4.69 7.43 -12.30
C GLY A 46 -4.22 6.98 -10.92
N PHE A 47 -2.89 6.88 -10.75
CA PHE A 47 -2.31 6.42 -9.49
C PHE A 47 -2.67 7.30 -8.30
N GLU A 48 -2.56 8.63 -8.44
CA GLU A 48 -2.82 9.57 -7.34
C GLU A 48 -4.25 9.51 -6.83
N SER A 49 -5.23 9.52 -7.75
CA SER A 49 -6.66 9.42 -7.39
C SER A 49 -6.98 8.07 -6.76
N ALA A 50 -6.49 6.98 -7.36
CA ALA A 50 -6.75 5.63 -6.86
C ALA A 50 -6.10 5.41 -5.48
N LEU A 51 -4.89 5.91 -5.25
CA LEU A 51 -4.22 5.83 -3.95
C LEU A 51 -4.99 6.62 -2.88
N ARG A 52 -5.50 7.81 -3.22
CA ARG A 52 -6.35 8.60 -2.31
C ARG A 52 -7.62 7.84 -1.94
N GLU A 53 -8.32 7.28 -2.91
CA GLU A 53 -9.54 6.48 -2.68
C GLU A 53 -9.24 5.23 -1.85
N THR A 54 -8.11 4.56 -2.11
CA THR A 54 -7.67 3.40 -1.33
C THR A 54 -7.46 3.77 0.13
N VAL A 55 -6.75 4.86 0.41
CA VAL A 55 -6.52 5.35 1.77
C VAL A 55 -7.86 5.64 2.47
N GLN A 56 -8.76 6.36 1.81
CA GLN A 56 -10.07 6.70 2.37
C GLN A 56 -10.85 5.43 2.71
N TRP A 57 -10.84 4.43 1.83
CA TRP A 57 -11.49 3.14 2.08
C TRP A 57 -10.96 2.46 3.35
N TYR A 58 -9.65 2.44 3.59
CA TYR A 58 -9.09 1.86 4.82
C TYR A 58 -9.49 2.63 6.09
N LEU A 59 -9.64 3.95 6.01
CA LEU A 59 -10.12 4.77 7.13
C LEU A 59 -11.59 4.48 7.43
N ASP A 60 -12.42 4.32 6.40
CA ASP A 60 -13.86 4.10 6.53
C ASP A 60 -14.23 2.66 6.92
N ASN A 61 -13.31 1.71 6.76
CA ASN A 61 -13.56 0.27 6.94
C ASN A 61 -12.65 -0.35 8.01
N ASP A 62 -12.46 0.34 9.14
CA ASP A 62 -11.54 -0.09 10.20
C ASP A 62 -11.91 -1.45 10.82
N THR A 63 -13.20 -1.71 10.98
CA THR A 63 -13.71 -2.96 11.54
C THR A 63 -13.27 -4.14 10.68
N TRP A 64 -13.27 -3.99 9.35
CA TRP A 64 -12.91 -5.04 8.41
C TRP A 64 -11.43 -5.45 8.54
N TRP A 65 -10.49 -4.50 8.48
CA TRP A 65 -9.06 -4.86 8.51
C TRP A 65 -8.56 -5.15 9.93
N LYS A 66 -9.18 -4.60 10.98
CA LYS A 66 -8.79 -4.90 12.38
C LYS A 66 -9.01 -6.37 12.74
N GLU A 67 -10.08 -6.98 12.23
CA GLU A 67 -10.33 -8.41 12.42
C GLU A 67 -9.25 -9.25 11.73
N ILE A 68 -8.85 -8.88 10.50
CA ILE A 68 -7.79 -9.57 9.75
C ILE A 68 -6.42 -9.42 10.42
N PHE A 69 -6.11 -8.23 10.95
CA PHE A 69 -4.84 -7.96 11.60
C PHE A 69 -4.67 -8.72 12.92
N SER A 70 -5.75 -9.23 13.50
CA SER A 70 -5.71 -9.94 14.78
C SER A 70 -5.07 -11.35 14.67
N GLY A 71 -4.63 -11.91 15.81
CA GLY A 71 -4.11 -13.27 15.88
C GLY A 71 -2.84 -13.50 15.05
N GLN A 72 -2.89 -14.51 14.16
CA GLN A 72 -1.72 -15.00 13.41
C GLN A 72 -1.06 -13.93 12.53
N TYR A 73 -1.82 -12.97 12.01
CA TYR A 73 -1.24 -11.89 11.20
C TYR A 73 -0.37 -10.96 12.04
N LYS A 74 -0.82 -10.63 13.26
CA LYS A 74 -0.04 -9.85 14.22
C LYS A 74 1.24 -10.58 14.62
N GLU A 75 1.16 -11.88 14.94
CA GLU A 75 2.33 -12.71 15.26
C GLU A 75 3.33 -12.76 14.11
N TYR A 76 2.86 -12.90 12.87
CA TYR A 76 3.71 -12.83 11.69
C TYR A 76 4.39 -11.47 11.56
N TYR A 77 3.65 -10.37 11.74
CA TYR A 77 4.17 -9.01 11.64
C TYR A 77 5.30 -8.77 12.64
N GLU A 78 5.09 -9.14 13.91
CA GLU A 78 6.11 -9.03 14.96
C GLU A 78 7.37 -9.84 14.59
N ASN A 79 7.21 -11.10 14.18
CA ASN A 79 8.34 -11.93 13.78
C ASN A 79 9.13 -11.39 12.58
N GLN A 80 8.47 -10.75 11.61
CA GLN A 80 9.13 -10.22 10.43
C GLN A 80 9.84 -8.88 10.66
N TYR A 81 9.31 -8.04 11.55
CA TYR A 81 9.71 -6.62 11.66
C TYR A 81 10.26 -6.21 13.03
N GLU A 82 9.94 -6.88 14.13
CA GLU A 82 10.37 -6.47 15.48
C GLU A 82 11.91 -6.52 15.65
N LYS A 83 12.59 -7.38 14.90
CA LYS A 83 14.05 -7.54 14.93
C LYS A 83 14.77 -6.94 13.70
N ARG A 84 14.08 -6.13 12.88
CA ARG A 84 14.63 -5.54 11.65
C ARG A 84 15.12 -4.10 11.81
#